data_AF-A0A846BAT7-F1
#
_entry.id   AF-A0A846BAT7-F1
#
_cell.length_a   1.000
_cell.length_b   1.000
_cell.length_c   1.000
_cell.angle_alpha   90.00
_cell.angle_beta   90.00
_cell.angle_gamma   90.00
#
_symmetry.space_group_name_H-M   'P 1'
#
loop_
_entity.id
_entity.type
_entity.pdbx_description
1 polymer ?
#
loop_
_entity_poly.entity_id
_entity_poly.type
_entity_poly.pdbx_seq_one_letter_code
_entity_poly.pdbx_strand_id
1 'polypeptide(L)' 'MAFTIGQELRNGIYTIERELGRGKVAVTYLAQQHKGERTVISSSVEYLHFGEKKAEGRRQRAEGKKESCKGEGNYK' A
#
# COMPACT_ATOMS: atom_id res chain seq x y z
N MET A 1 7.54 -18.32 -14.29
CA MET A 1 8.01 -18.58 -12.92
C MET A 1 7.01 -17.98 -11.94
N ALA A 2 6.70 -18.68 -10.85
CA ALA A 2 5.81 -18.17 -9.80
C ALA A 2 6.63 -17.84 -8.56
N PHE A 3 6.31 -16.75 -7.88
CA PHE A 3 6.98 -16.38 -6.63
C PHE A 3 6.34 -17.08 -5.44
N THR A 4 7.15 -17.37 -4.44
CA THR A 4 6.67 -18.02 -3.21
C THR A 4 6.29 -16.97 -2.17
N ILE A 5 5.28 -17.26 -1.35
CA ILE A 5 4.95 -16.43 -0.19
C ILE A 5 6.15 -16.39 0.76
N GLY A 6 6.51 -15.20 1.23
CA GLY A 6 7.71 -14.94 2.02
C GLY A 6 8.97 -14.74 1.19
N GLN A 7 8.92 -14.88 -0.13
CA GLN A 7 10.08 -14.64 -0.98
C GLN A 7 10.42 -13.15 -1.03
N GLU A 8 11.71 -12.86 -0.86
CA GLU A 8 12.27 -11.52 -0.94
C GLU A 8 12.74 -11.21 -2.37
N LEU A 9 12.33 -10.05 -2.89
CA LEU A 9 12.69 -9.54 -4.21
C LEU A 9 13.48 -8.24 -4.07
N ARG A 10 14.37 -8.00 -5.05
CA ARG A 10 15.36 -6.90 -5.02
C ARG A 10 16.12 -6.82 -3.68
N ASN A 11 16.73 -7.92 -3.26
CA ASN A 11 17.61 -7.94 -2.09
C ASN A 11 16.91 -7.50 -0.78
N GLY A 12 15.68 -7.99 -0.55
CA GLY A 12 14.91 -7.69 0.67
C GLY A 12 14.07 -6.42 0.63
N ILE A 13 14.03 -5.70 -0.51
CA ILE A 13 13.21 -4.48 -0.61
C ILE A 13 11.71 -4.82 -0.63
N TYR A 14 11.33 -5.94 -1.25
CA TYR A 14 9.94 -6.39 -1.36
C TYR A 14 9.78 -7.82 -0.88
N THR A 15 8.83 -8.09 -0.01
CA THR A 15 8.50 -9.45 0.45
C THR A 15 7.13 -9.83 -0.07
N ILE A 16 7.01 -10.96 -0.75
CA ILE A 16 5.72 -11.45 -1.26
C ILE A 16 4.83 -11.87 -0.07
N GLU A 17 3.68 -11.23 0.10
CA GLU A 17 2.72 -11.60 1.15
C GLU A 17 1.73 -12.66 0.65
N ARG A 18 1.19 -12.48 -0.57
CA ARG A 18 0.20 -13.41 -1.15
C ARG A 18 0.03 -13.22 -2.64
N GLU A 19 -0.45 -14.27 -3.30
CA GLU A 19 -0.98 -14.17 -4.66
C GLU A 19 -2.34 -13.45 -4.63
N LEU A 20 -2.53 -12.49 -5.53
CA LEU A 20 -3.81 -11.79 -5.73
C LEU A 20 -4.61 -12.38 -6.89
N GLY A 21 -3.92 -12.94 -7.89
CA GLY A 21 -4.57 -13.62 -8.99
C GLY A 21 -3.60 -14.08 -10.06
N ARG A 22 -3.98 -15.14 -10.77
CA ARG A 22 -3.20 -15.74 -11.85
C ARG A 22 -3.95 -15.63 -13.16
N GLY A 23 -3.42 -14.84 -14.09
CA GLY A 23 -3.87 -14.78 -15.48
C GLY A 23 -3.13 -15.79 -16.36
N LYS A 24 -3.56 -15.92 -17.62
CA LYS A 24 -2.87 -16.73 -18.64
C LYS A 24 -1.44 -16.24 -18.93
N VAL A 25 -1.21 -14.93 -18.80
CA VAL A 25 0.03 -14.26 -19.22
C VAL A 25 0.89 -13.77 -18.06
N ALA A 26 0.28 -13.53 -16.90
CA ALA A 26 0.97 -12.96 -15.75
C ALA A 26 0.32 -13.41 -14.44
N VAL A 27 1.11 -13.44 -13.37
CA VAL A 27 0.65 -13.66 -12.00
C VAL A 27 0.86 -12.38 -11.20
N THR A 28 -0.18 -11.95 -10.50
CA THR A 28 -0.20 -10.75 -9.69
C THR A 28 -0.09 -11.11 -8.21
N TYR A 29 0.84 -10.47 -7.52
CA TYR A 29 1.14 -10.68 -6.11
C TYR A 29 1.01 -9.37 -5.34
N LEU A 30 0.61 -9.48 -4.08
CA LEU A 30 0.74 -8.42 -3.09
C LEU A 30 2.10 -8.60 -2.40
N ALA A 31 2.89 -7.54 -2.36
CA ALA A 31 4.16 -7.53 -1.67
C ALA A 31 4.23 -6.37 -0.68
N GLN A 32 4.92 -6.56 0.42
CA GLN A 32 5.23 -5.51 1.37
C GLN A 32 6.62 -4.96 1.09
N GLN A 33 6.73 -3.64 0.97
CA GLN A 33 8.00 -2.94 0.93
C GLN A 33 8.64 -2.90 2.32
N HIS A 34 9.96 -2.77 2.35
CA HIS A 34 10.74 -2.55 3.57
C HIS A 34 10.24 -1.35 4.41
N LYS A 35 9.64 -0.33 3.78
CA LYS A 35 9.04 0.82 4.47
C LYS A 35 7.64 0.55 5.05
N GLY A 36 7.14 -0.68 4.99
CA GLY A 36 5.80 -1.08 5.43
C GLY A 36 4.68 -0.80 4.41
N GLU A 37 4.99 -0.15 3.29
CA GLU A 37 4.01 0.12 2.23
C GLU A 37 3.69 -1.15 1.43
N ARG A 38 2.42 -1.41 1.15
CA ARG A 38 2.01 -2.55 0.32
C ARG A 38 1.98 -2.14 -1.14
N THR A 39 2.62 -2.94 -1.98
CA THR A 39 2.67 -2.75 -3.43
C THR A 39 2.17 -3.98 -4.18
N VAL A 40 1.83 -3.80 -5.46
CA VAL A 40 1.38 -4.88 -6.32
C VAL A 40 2.47 -5.21 -7.34
N ILE A 41 2.92 -6.46 -7.34
CA ILE A 41 3.95 -6.95 -8.24
C ILE A 41 3.30 -7.88 -9.25
N SER A 42 3.54 -7.63 -10.52
CA SER A 42 3.05 -8.47 -11.62
C SER A 42 4.24 -9.16 -12.26
N SER A 43 4.24 -10.49 -12.29
CA SER A 43 5.23 -11.29 -12.99
C SER A 43 4.62 -11.86 -14.27
N SER A 44 5.03 -11.34 -15.41
CA SER A 44 4.73 -11.90 -16.73
C SER A 44 5.83 -12.89 -17.11
N VAL A 45 5.54 -13.77 -18.08
CA VAL A 45 6.53 -14.76 -18.59
C VAL A 45 7.79 -14.08 -19.14
N GLU A 46 7.65 -12.83 -19.59
CA GLU A 46 8.69 -12.07 -20.29
C GLU A 46 9.30 -10.95 -19.42
N TYR A 47 8.55 -10.37 -18.46
CA TYR A 47 9.01 -9.21 -17.67
C TYR A 47 8.38 -9.13 -16.26
N LEU A 48 9.14 -8.54 -15.33
CA LEU A 48 8.70 -8.19 -13.98
C LEU A 48 8.31 -6.73 -13.88
N HIS A 49 7.05 -6.46 -13.54
CA HIS A 49 6.54 -5.11 -13.38
C HIS A 49 6.19 -4.83 -11.91
N PHE A 50 6.80 -3.80 -11.34
CA PHE A 50 6.54 -3.32 -9.98
C PHE A 50 5.60 -2.12 -10.11
N GLY A 51 4.32 -2.32 -9.85
CA GLY A 51 3.34 -1.24 -9.94
C GLY A 51 3.38 -0.41 -8.66
N GLU A 52 3.83 0.84 -8.73
CA GLU A 52 3.62 1.82 -7.65
C GLU A 52 2.13 2.11 -7.53
N LYS A 53 1.41 1.33 -6.72
CA LYS A 53 0.05 1.71 -6.34
C LYS A 53 0.17 2.88 -5.36
N LYS A 54 0.17 4.10 -5.89
CA LYS A 54 -0.21 5.27 -5.08
C LYS A 54 -1.55 4.92 -4.45
N ALA A 55 -1.56 4.75 -3.14
CA ALA A 55 -2.79 4.68 -2.39
C ALA A 55 -3.48 6.04 -2.55
N GLU A 56 -4.33 6.19 -3.57
CA GLU A 56 -5.36 7.23 -3.58
C GLU A 56 -6.32 6.87 -2.45
N GLY A 57 -5.95 7.29 -1.25
CA GLY A 57 -6.77 7.21 -0.06
C GLY A 57 -7.98 8.11 -0.25
N ARG A 58 -9.04 7.61 -0.88
CA ARG A 58 -10.39 8.06 -0.56
C ARG A 58 -10.73 7.56 0.84
N ARG A 59 -10.39 8.34 1.86
CA ARG A 59 -11.08 8.33 3.15
C ARG A 59 -11.78 9.66 3.31
N GLN A 60 -13.08 9.65 3.05
CA GLN A 60 -13.99 10.68 3.52
C GLN A 60 -14.09 10.62 5.05
N ARG A 61 -14.14 11.80 5.67
CA ARG A 61 -14.84 12.13 6.93
C ARG A 61 -14.24 11.65 8.26
N ALA A 62 -13.62 12.59 8.97
CA ALA A 62 -13.99 12.97 10.34
C ALA A 62 -13.33 14.33 10.66
N GLU A 63 -14.02 15.45 10.41
CA GLU A 63 -13.70 16.70 11.10
C GLU A 63 -14.09 16.51 12.58
N GLY A 64 -13.16 15.96 13.36
CA GLY A 64 -13.12 16.17 14.79
C GLY A 64 -12.57 17.57 15.07
N LYS A 65 -13.35 18.61 14.78
CA LYS A 65 -13.08 19.96 15.30
C LYS A 65 -13.27 19.91 16.81
N LYS A 66 -12.19 19.70 17.55
CA LYS A 66 -12.07 20.22 18.91
C LYS A 66 -11.91 21.73 18.80
N GLU A 67 -13.01 22.45 18.59
CA GLU A 67 -13.07 23.86 18.94
C GLU A 67 -13.17 23.93 20.47
N SER A 68 -12.00 24.11 21.09
CA SER A 68 -11.89 24.59 22.46
C SER A 68 -12.57 25.96 22.51
N CYS A 69 -13.74 26.04 23.13
CA CYS A 69 -14.42 27.30 23.36
C CYS A 69 -13.47 28.27 24.08
N LYS A 70 -13.33 29.44 23.45
CA LYS A 70 -12.57 30.61 23.92
C LYS A 70 -13.04 31.03 25.31
N GLY A 71 -12.09 31.47 26.13
CA GLY A 71 -12.38 32.36 27.24
C GLY A 71 -12.99 33.66 26.72
N GLU A 72 -14.11 34.05 27.29
CA GLU A 72 -14.64 35.40 27.15
C GLU A 72 -14.11 36.25 28.30
N GLY A 73 -13.32 37.24 27.90
CA GLY A 73 -12.83 38.32 28.73
C GLY A 73 -13.97 39.22 29.17
N ASN A 74 -13.91 39.54 30.44
CA ASN A 74 -14.60 40.61 31.15
C ASN A 74 -14.41 41.96 30.45
N TYR A 75 -15.51 42.60 30.04
CA TYR A 75 -15.55 44.05 29.89
C TYR A 75 -16.73 44.59 30.69
N LYS A 76 -16.36 45.58 31.49
CA LYS A 76 -17.06 46.22 32.59
C LYS A 76 -17.91 47.38 32.09
#